data_AF-A0A8U0R0C2-F1
#
_entry.id   AF-A0A8U0R0C2-F1
#
_cell.length_a   1.000
_cell.length_b   1.000
_cell.length_c   1.000
_cell.angle_alpha   90.00
_cell.angle_beta   90.00
_cell.angle_gamma   90.00
#
_symmetry.space_group_name_H-M   'P 1'
#
loop_
_entity.id
_entity.type
_entity.pdbx_description
1 polymer ?
#
loop_
_entity_poly.entity_id
_entity_poly.type
_entity_poly.pdbx_seq_one_letter_code
_entity_poly.pdbx_strand_id
1 'polypeptide(L)'
;MQPENNRSRGIKDSFIRRFTQQSLGGYFGLKSYAKKTEDRELEGKLSMVEKYNSRIPELVERLYGCTEREAQHADFILGTVHKSKGLEFDTVVITDDFDKVPCAAHNLPRLSSCSGGDIPDDEWNLLYVAVTRAKSSLVITKNITNILTLAGEYFLRTELTSALLTEGQPPCCSVRECHNHIMPDWPLAMCKLPLQYMDSADDGGPMCGACVLQRIGPTASLLASPELLKVLPVTEERLNLPINYALLMALF
;
A
#
# COMPACT_ATOMS: atom_id res chain seq x y z
N MET A 1 -26.34 34.26 11.52
CA MET A 1 -25.80 34.03 10.17
C MET A 1 -25.55 35.39 9.53
N GLN A 2 -24.29 35.78 9.34
CA GLN A 2 -23.92 37.00 8.63
C GLN A 2 -23.59 36.67 7.16
N PRO A 3 -23.89 37.57 6.20
CA PRO A 3 -23.84 37.25 4.78
C PRO A 3 -22.40 37.14 4.27
N GLU A 4 -22.06 36.01 3.64
CA GLU A 4 -20.72 35.67 3.12
C GLU A 4 -20.33 36.42 1.82
N ASN A 5 -20.82 37.63 1.57
CA ASN A 5 -20.71 38.23 0.24
C ASN A 5 -19.51 39.19 0.03
N ASN A 6 -18.41 39.04 0.79
CA ASN A 6 -17.20 39.84 0.54
C ASN A 6 -15.88 39.24 1.06
N ARG A 7 -15.60 37.96 0.77
CA ARG A 7 -14.23 37.43 0.89
C ARG A 7 -13.45 37.79 -0.37
N SER A 8 -12.33 38.49 -0.22
CA SER A 8 -11.48 38.91 -1.34
C SER A 8 -11.15 37.72 -2.25
N ARG A 9 -11.38 37.88 -3.57
CA ARG A 9 -11.12 36.87 -4.62
C ARG A 9 -9.61 36.66 -4.89
N GLY A 10 -8.76 36.84 -3.89
CA GLY A 10 -7.31 36.73 -4.00
C GLY A 10 -6.79 35.46 -3.32
N ILE A 11 -5.70 34.90 -3.85
CA ILE A 11 -4.96 33.79 -3.23
C ILE A 11 -4.53 34.22 -1.83
N LYS A 12 -5.05 33.59 -0.77
CA LYS A 12 -4.77 34.00 0.62
C LYS A 12 -3.32 33.77 1.03
N ASP A 13 -2.79 32.63 0.65
CA ASP A 13 -1.42 32.23 0.95
C ASP A 13 -0.42 33.20 0.31
N SER A 14 0.43 33.82 1.14
CA SER A 14 1.37 34.85 0.70
C SER A 14 2.47 34.30 -0.19
N PHE A 15 2.88 33.05 0.05
CA PHE A 15 3.90 32.37 -0.74
C PHE A 15 3.35 32.03 -2.13
N ILE A 16 2.20 31.35 -2.21
CA ILE A 16 1.55 31.00 -3.49
C ILE A 16 1.20 32.26 -4.28
N ARG A 17 0.73 33.33 -3.61
CA ARG A 17 0.41 34.60 -4.27
C ARG A 17 1.61 35.20 -5.01
N ARG A 18 2.85 34.99 -4.56
CA ARG A 18 4.04 35.53 -5.26
C ARG A 18 4.15 35.00 -6.69
N PHE A 19 3.71 33.78 -6.94
CA PHE A 19 3.77 33.19 -8.28
C PHE A 19 2.81 33.85 -9.28
N THR A 20 1.86 34.69 -8.84
CA THR A 20 1.05 35.51 -9.78
C THR A 20 1.85 36.63 -10.43
N GLN A 21 3.05 36.94 -9.93
CA GLN A 21 3.95 37.89 -10.58
C GLN A 21 4.45 37.32 -11.91
N GLN A 22 4.46 38.15 -12.95
CA GLN A 22 4.81 37.72 -14.31
C GLN A 22 6.22 37.11 -14.40
N SER A 23 7.14 37.54 -13.55
CA SER A 23 8.51 37.02 -13.43
C SER A 23 8.59 35.58 -12.89
N LEU A 24 7.58 35.11 -12.17
CA LEU A 24 7.58 33.81 -11.51
C LEU A 24 6.72 32.77 -12.22
N GLY A 25 6.15 33.08 -13.39
CA GLY A 25 5.58 32.07 -14.30
C GLY A 25 4.26 31.43 -13.88
N GLY A 26 3.53 32.02 -12.92
CA GLY A 26 2.18 31.56 -12.57
C GLY A 26 2.14 30.13 -12.04
N TYR A 27 1.11 29.39 -12.46
CA TYR A 27 0.92 27.98 -12.12
C TYR A 27 2.12 27.10 -12.49
N PHE A 28 2.64 27.24 -13.72
CA PHE A 28 3.78 26.44 -14.19
C PHE A 28 5.06 26.75 -13.42
N GLY A 29 5.24 28.00 -12.99
CA GLY A 29 6.33 28.38 -12.10
C GLY A 29 6.23 27.74 -10.72
N LEU A 30 5.02 27.71 -10.13
CA LEU A 30 4.77 27.03 -8.86
C LEU A 30 5.01 25.51 -8.98
N LYS A 31 4.56 24.88 -10.07
CA LYS A 31 4.81 23.46 -10.36
C LYS A 31 6.29 23.16 -10.56
N SER A 32 7.01 24.04 -11.25
CA SER A 32 8.46 23.91 -11.44
C SER A 32 9.22 24.10 -10.13
N TYR A 33 8.76 25.00 -9.27
CA TYR A 33 9.30 25.19 -7.93
C TYR A 33 9.14 23.91 -7.10
N ALA A 34 7.91 23.40 -6.97
CA ALA A 34 7.61 22.20 -6.19
C ALA A 34 8.51 21.01 -6.60
N LYS A 35 8.66 20.81 -7.91
CA LYS A 35 9.52 19.75 -8.46
C LYS A 35 11.00 19.97 -8.16
N LYS A 36 11.50 21.22 -8.22
CA LYS A 36 12.91 21.54 -7.98
C LYS A 36 13.30 21.49 -6.51
N THR A 37 12.35 21.77 -5.62
CA THR A 37 12.55 21.72 -4.17
C THR A 37 12.13 20.38 -3.56
N GLU A 38 11.67 19.44 -4.39
CA GLU A 38 11.16 18.13 -3.97
C GLU A 38 10.07 18.25 -2.89
N ASP A 39 9.24 19.30 -2.99
CA ASP A 39 8.16 19.59 -2.04
C ASP A 39 6.96 18.69 -2.35
N ARG A 40 6.96 17.49 -1.75
CA ARG A 40 5.92 16.46 -1.94
C ARG A 40 4.52 16.93 -1.53
N GLU A 41 4.42 17.76 -0.50
CA GLU A 41 3.14 18.29 -0.04
C GLU A 41 2.53 19.22 -1.10
N LEU A 42 3.34 20.12 -1.65
CA LEU A 42 2.92 21.02 -2.71
C LEU A 42 2.66 20.28 -4.03
N GLU A 43 3.47 19.29 -4.39
CA GLU A 43 3.21 18.40 -5.52
C GLU A 43 1.85 17.70 -5.38
N GLY A 44 1.53 17.18 -4.18
CA GLY A 44 0.23 16.58 -3.88
C GLY A 44 -0.93 17.57 -4.08
N LYS A 45 -0.81 18.79 -3.58
CA LYS A 45 -1.81 19.86 -3.79
C LYS A 45 -2.00 20.20 -5.26
N LEU A 46 -0.91 20.32 -6.02
CA LEU A 46 -0.95 20.57 -7.46
C LEU A 46 -1.65 19.42 -8.21
N SER A 47 -1.36 18.17 -7.84
CA SER A 47 -2.01 17.00 -8.44
C SER A 47 -3.54 16.99 -8.23
N MET A 48 -3.99 17.42 -7.04
CA MET A 48 -5.42 17.56 -6.74
C MET A 48 -6.07 18.65 -7.60
N VAL A 49 -5.40 19.78 -7.77
CA VAL A 49 -5.87 20.87 -8.65
C VAL A 49 -5.93 20.42 -10.11
N GLU A 50 -4.95 19.67 -10.60
CA GLU A 50 -4.95 19.14 -11.97
C GLU A 50 -6.07 18.11 -12.18
N LYS A 51 -6.32 17.25 -11.20
CA LYS A 51 -7.31 16.18 -11.27
C LYS A 51 -8.75 16.68 -11.15
N TYR A 52 -9.02 17.60 -10.22
CA TYR A 52 -10.38 18.01 -9.86
C TYR A 52 -10.73 19.44 -10.32
N ASN A 53 -9.73 20.31 -10.48
CA ASN A 53 -9.84 21.67 -11.02
C ASN A 53 -11.07 22.44 -10.47
N SER A 54 -11.99 22.86 -11.33
CA SER A 54 -13.18 23.64 -10.97
C SER A 54 -14.19 22.89 -10.12
N ARG A 55 -14.07 21.57 -9.97
CA ARG A 55 -14.97 20.75 -9.15
C ARG A 55 -14.60 20.74 -7.67
N ILE A 56 -13.40 21.20 -7.30
CA ILE A 56 -12.96 21.18 -5.89
C ILE A 56 -13.97 21.86 -4.95
N PRO A 57 -14.49 23.08 -5.23
CA PRO A 57 -15.47 23.71 -4.36
C PRO A 57 -16.74 22.88 -4.17
N GLU A 58 -17.31 22.34 -5.26
CA GLU A 58 -18.50 21.47 -5.23
C GLU A 58 -18.25 20.21 -4.38
N LEU A 59 -17.10 19.55 -4.56
CA LEU A 59 -16.74 18.37 -3.79
C LEU A 59 -16.58 18.68 -2.30
N VAL A 60 -15.98 19.82 -1.96
CA VAL A 60 -15.82 20.27 -0.58
C VAL A 60 -17.17 20.59 0.06
N GLU A 61 -18.07 21.27 -0.65
CA GLU A 61 -19.43 21.54 -0.17
C GLU A 61 -20.20 20.25 0.09
N ARG A 62 -20.07 19.26 -0.79
CA ARG A 62 -20.68 17.93 -0.59
C ARG A 62 -20.16 17.23 0.65
N LEU A 63 -18.84 17.27 0.90
CA LEU A 63 -18.26 16.71 2.12
C LEU A 63 -18.81 17.40 3.38
N TYR A 64 -18.88 18.72 3.38
CA TYR A 64 -19.47 19.48 4.49
C TYR A 64 -20.96 19.18 4.68
N GLY A 65 -21.71 19.01 3.59
CA GLY A 65 -23.13 18.64 3.64
C GLY A 65 -23.40 17.25 4.23
N CYS A 66 -22.42 16.36 4.20
CA CYS A 66 -22.49 15.02 4.79
C CYS A 66 -21.75 14.90 6.13
N THR A 67 -21.27 16.01 6.69
CA THR A 67 -20.47 15.97 7.94
C THR A 67 -21.39 15.88 9.15
N GLU A 68 -21.20 14.84 9.96
CA GLU A 68 -21.83 14.68 11.26
C GLU A 68 -20.96 15.23 12.40
N ARG A 69 -21.60 15.74 13.45
CA ARG A 69 -20.88 16.32 14.62
C ARG A 69 -20.42 15.27 15.61
N GLU A 70 -21.17 14.18 15.71
CA GLU A 70 -20.93 13.13 16.67
C GLU A 70 -20.53 11.86 15.93
N ALA A 71 -19.41 11.26 16.33
CA ALA A 71 -18.87 10.07 15.67
C ALA A 71 -19.86 8.89 15.65
N GLN A 72 -20.74 8.80 16.63
CA GLN A 72 -21.76 7.74 16.74
C GLN A 72 -22.84 7.81 15.65
N HIS A 73 -23.02 8.96 15.00
CA HIS A 73 -23.99 9.14 13.91
C HIS A 73 -23.32 9.12 12.53
N ALA A 74 -21.99 9.08 12.48
CA ALA A 74 -21.25 9.08 11.23
C ALA A 74 -21.12 7.65 10.68
N ASP A 75 -21.44 7.45 9.41
CA ASP A 75 -21.17 6.18 8.71
C ASP A 75 -19.66 5.92 8.57
N PHE A 76 -18.89 7.00 8.39
CA PHE A 76 -17.43 6.95 8.22
C PHE A 76 -16.75 8.07 9.00
N ILE A 77 -15.63 7.76 9.63
CA ILE A 77 -14.75 8.74 10.26
C ILE A 77 -13.52 8.91 9.37
N LEU A 78 -13.44 10.06 8.69
CA LEU A 78 -12.29 10.42 7.88
C LEU A 78 -11.28 11.21 8.72
N GLY A 79 -10.04 10.75 8.76
CA GLY A 79 -8.97 11.40 9.51
C GLY A 79 -7.61 11.11 8.92
N THR A 80 -6.61 11.87 9.36
CA THR A 80 -5.22 11.54 9.07
C THR A 80 -4.70 10.53 10.09
N VAL A 81 -3.68 9.76 9.72
CA VAL A 81 -2.99 8.80 10.61
C VAL A 81 -2.51 9.48 11.89
N HIS A 82 -2.00 10.71 11.78
CA HIS A 82 -1.59 11.51 12.94
C HIS A 82 -2.73 11.76 13.94
N LYS A 83 -3.93 12.06 13.44
CA LYS A 83 -5.11 12.33 14.27
C LYS A 83 -5.73 11.07 14.87
N SER A 84 -5.43 9.89 14.33
CA SER A 84 -5.90 8.61 14.88
C SER A 84 -5.00 8.05 15.98
N LYS A 85 -3.84 8.67 16.26
CA LYS A 85 -2.93 8.22 17.31
C LYS A 85 -3.64 8.17 18.67
N GLY A 86 -3.60 7.00 19.31
CA GLY A 86 -4.27 6.77 20.60
C GLY A 86 -5.77 6.49 20.50
N LEU A 87 -6.34 6.48 19.29
CA LEU A 87 -7.69 6.03 19.01
C LEU A 87 -7.64 4.63 18.39
N GLU A 88 -8.75 3.90 18.47
CA GLU A 88 -8.92 2.58 17.87
C GLU A 88 -10.34 2.44 17.34
N PHE A 89 -10.49 1.73 16.23
CA PHE A 89 -11.76 1.55 15.52
C PHE A 89 -11.94 0.07 15.16
N ASP A 90 -13.18 -0.39 15.06
CA ASP A 90 -13.46 -1.80 14.75
C ASP A 90 -12.94 -2.19 13.36
N THR A 91 -13.20 -1.33 12.38
CA THR A 91 -12.69 -1.45 11.01
C THR A 91 -11.91 -0.19 10.62
N VAL A 92 -10.71 -0.37 10.08
CA VAL A 92 -9.88 0.72 9.55
C VAL A 92 -9.59 0.48 8.08
N VAL A 93 -9.80 1.51 7.26
CA VAL A 93 -9.44 1.51 5.85
C VAL A 93 -8.26 2.47 5.67
N ILE A 94 -7.11 1.96 5.24
CA ILE A 94 -5.92 2.76 4.96
C ILE A 94 -5.90 3.11 3.48
N THR A 95 -5.94 4.41 3.17
CA THR A 95 -5.83 4.93 1.80
C THR A 95 -4.40 4.85 1.28
N ASP A 96 -4.24 4.93 -0.03
CA ASP A 96 -2.95 4.78 -0.70
C ASP A 96 -2.11 6.07 -0.71
N ASP A 97 -2.05 6.79 0.42
CA ASP A 97 -1.35 8.06 0.55
C ASP A 97 0.06 7.91 1.15
N PHE A 98 0.61 6.69 1.09
CA PHE A 98 1.97 6.34 1.53
C PHE A 98 2.96 6.23 0.36
N ASP A 99 4.25 6.14 0.69
CA ASP A 99 5.33 5.85 -0.25
C ASP A 99 5.03 4.67 -1.18
N LYS A 100 5.48 4.78 -2.44
CA LYS A 100 5.13 3.82 -3.49
C LYS A 100 6.16 2.71 -3.62
N VAL A 101 5.72 1.48 -3.39
CA VAL A 101 6.51 0.26 -3.59
C VAL A 101 5.92 -0.53 -4.77
N PRO A 102 6.67 -0.70 -5.87
CA PRO A 102 6.13 -1.16 -7.15
C PRO A 102 5.66 -2.63 -7.14
N CYS A 103 6.26 -3.47 -6.30
CA CYS A 103 5.91 -4.87 -6.12
C CYS A 103 6.39 -5.39 -4.76
N ALA A 104 5.96 -6.59 -4.38
CA ALA A 104 6.41 -7.24 -3.15
C ALA A 104 7.94 -7.42 -3.11
N ALA A 105 8.52 -7.39 -1.90
CA ALA A 105 9.95 -7.28 -1.68
C ALA A 105 10.79 -8.36 -2.37
N HIS A 106 10.30 -9.61 -2.39
CA HIS A 106 10.98 -10.73 -3.05
C HIS A 106 11.09 -10.59 -4.58
N ASN A 107 10.30 -9.71 -5.19
CA ASN A 107 10.35 -9.41 -6.62
C ASN A 107 11.18 -8.17 -6.95
N LEU A 108 11.53 -7.34 -5.96
CA LEU A 108 12.32 -6.13 -6.18
C LEU A 108 13.70 -6.37 -6.78
N PRO A 109 14.47 -7.44 -6.41
CA PRO A 109 15.76 -7.69 -7.05
C PRO A 109 15.69 -7.91 -8.57
N ARG A 110 14.51 -8.26 -9.11
CA ARG A 110 14.26 -8.41 -10.55
C ARG A 110 14.10 -7.07 -11.25
N LEU A 111 13.86 -6.00 -10.49
CA LEU A 111 13.68 -4.65 -10.95
C LEU A 111 15.02 -3.91 -10.80
N SER A 112 15.91 -4.11 -11.79
CA SER A 112 17.32 -3.67 -11.81
C SER A 112 17.57 -2.18 -11.51
N SER A 113 16.54 -1.34 -11.50
CA SER A 113 16.59 0.10 -11.24
C SER A 113 15.83 0.56 -9.99
N CYS A 114 15.26 -0.37 -9.23
CA CYS A 114 14.57 -0.05 -7.99
C CYS A 114 15.35 -0.66 -6.83
N SER A 115 16.31 0.11 -6.31
CA SER A 115 16.67 0.00 -4.90
C SER A 115 15.35 0.00 -4.13
N GLY A 116 15.04 -1.07 -3.38
CA GLY A 116 13.83 -1.12 -2.58
C GLY A 116 13.69 0.22 -1.86
N GLY A 117 12.59 0.92 -2.15
CA GLY A 117 12.45 2.33 -1.81
C GLY A 117 12.88 2.55 -0.38
N ASP A 118 13.86 3.43 -0.16
CA ASP A 118 14.29 3.78 1.18
C ASP A 118 13.15 4.59 1.79
N ILE A 119 12.21 3.88 2.39
CA ILE A 119 11.04 4.47 3.05
C ILE A 119 11.58 5.14 4.31
N PRO A 120 11.42 6.46 4.43
CA PRO A 120 11.97 7.16 5.57
C PRO A 120 11.33 6.69 6.88
N ASP A 121 12.10 6.77 7.98
CA ASP A 121 11.71 6.19 9.28
C ASP A 121 10.38 6.75 9.81
N ASP A 122 10.06 8.01 9.51
CA ASP A 122 8.81 8.65 9.88
C ASP A 122 7.60 8.00 9.20
N GLU A 123 7.73 7.61 7.93
CA GLU A 123 6.70 6.90 7.18
C GLU A 123 6.46 5.50 7.77
N TRP A 124 7.50 4.79 8.17
CA TRP A 124 7.38 3.52 8.89
C TRP A 124 6.62 3.68 10.21
N ASN A 125 6.96 4.71 10.98
CA ASN A 125 6.27 5.02 12.24
C ASN A 125 4.80 5.35 12.01
N LEU A 126 4.47 6.07 10.94
CA LEU A 126 3.09 6.36 10.56
C LEU A 126 2.35 5.10 10.13
N LEU A 127 2.97 4.25 9.32
CA LEU A 127 2.35 3.00 8.90
C LEU A 127 2.05 2.10 10.10
N TYR A 128 3.00 1.98 11.04
CA TYR A 128 2.80 1.27 12.29
C TYR A 128 1.59 1.81 13.07
N VAL A 129 1.46 3.14 13.20
CA VAL A 129 0.28 3.75 13.83
C VAL A 129 -0.97 3.33 13.05
N ALA A 130 -1.00 3.48 11.73
CA ALA A 130 -2.16 3.21 10.89
C ALA A 130 -2.65 1.75 11.00
N VAL A 131 -1.76 0.77 10.84
CA VAL A 131 -2.13 -0.66 10.84
C VAL A 131 -2.57 -1.16 12.22
N THR A 132 -2.13 -0.51 13.29
CA THR A 132 -2.51 -0.85 14.68
C THR A 132 -3.76 -0.12 15.18
N ARG A 133 -4.45 0.67 14.35
CA ARG A 133 -5.71 1.33 14.76
C ARG A 133 -6.92 0.39 14.69
N ALA A 134 -6.83 -0.71 13.95
CA ALA A 134 -7.92 -1.67 13.77
C ALA A 134 -8.01 -2.64 14.94
N LYS A 135 -9.21 -2.81 15.51
CA LYS A 135 -9.50 -3.84 16.52
C LYS A 135 -9.89 -5.18 15.90
N SER A 136 -10.59 -5.16 14.77
CA SER A 136 -11.18 -6.37 14.18
C SER A 136 -10.84 -6.53 12.71
N SER A 137 -10.99 -5.48 11.89
CA SER A 137 -10.75 -5.55 10.45
C SER A 137 -9.85 -4.42 9.96
N LEU A 138 -8.86 -4.77 9.15
CA LEU A 138 -7.97 -3.82 8.50
C LEU A 138 -8.06 -4.02 6.98
N VAL A 139 -8.50 -2.99 6.27
CA VAL A 139 -8.55 -2.96 4.81
C VAL A 139 -7.43 -2.05 4.31
N ILE A 140 -6.56 -2.60 3.48
CA ILE A 140 -5.37 -1.90 2.96
C ILE A 140 -5.33 -1.93 1.44
N THR A 141 -4.44 -1.13 0.85
CA THR A 141 -4.17 -1.19 -0.59
C THR A 141 -3.02 -2.17 -0.88
N LYS A 142 -2.89 -2.57 -2.14
CA LYS A 142 -1.77 -3.42 -2.58
C LYS A 142 -0.41 -2.77 -2.33
N ASN A 143 -0.33 -1.44 -2.46
CA ASN A 143 0.88 -0.70 -2.17
C ASN A 143 1.28 -0.83 -0.69
N ILE A 144 0.34 -0.69 0.24
CA ILE A 144 0.60 -0.91 1.68
C ILE A 144 1.08 -2.34 1.94
N THR A 145 0.49 -3.33 1.26
CA THR A 145 0.99 -4.71 1.36
C THR A 145 2.42 -4.84 0.85
N ASN A 146 2.74 -4.23 -0.29
CA ASN A 146 4.10 -4.21 -0.82
C ASN A 146 5.07 -3.56 0.17
N ILE A 147 4.69 -2.45 0.82
CA ILE A 147 5.48 -1.83 1.89
C ILE A 147 5.72 -2.84 3.02
N LEU A 148 4.67 -3.47 3.54
CA LEU A 148 4.78 -4.45 4.64
C LEU A 148 5.72 -5.62 4.29
N THR A 149 5.77 -6.05 3.03
CA THR A 149 6.71 -7.09 2.61
C THR A 149 8.18 -6.67 2.73
N LEU A 150 8.50 -5.37 2.71
CA LEU A 150 9.86 -4.86 2.97
C LEU A 150 10.28 -5.08 4.42
N ALA A 151 9.32 -5.05 5.34
CA ALA A 151 9.52 -5.41 6.74
C ALA A 151 9.50 -6.94 6.97
N GLY A 152 9.36 -7.74 5.91
CA GLY A 152 9.27 -9.20 5.98
C GLY A 152 7.88 -9.73 6.33
N GLU A 153 6.86 -8.87 6.40
CA GLU A 153 5.49 -9.29 6.70
C GLU A 153 4.77 -9.73 5.42
N TYR A 154 4.46 -11.03 5.34
CA TYR A 154 3.78 -11.67 4.21
C TYR A 154 2.42 -12.29 4.58
N PHE A 155 1.98 -12.08 5.83
CA PHE A 155 0.76 -12.65 6.40
C PHE A 155 0.75 -14.18 6.30
N LEU A 156 1.90 -14.80 6.58
CA LEU A 156 2.04 -16.25 6.58
C LEU A 156 1.78 -16.80 7.98
N ARG A 157 1.04 -17.90 8.04
CA ARG A 157 0.76 -18.64 9.26
C ARG A 157 1.16 -20.10 9.08
N THR A 158 1.68 -20.68 10.14
CA THR A 158 2.04 -22.10 10.15
C THR A 158 0.82 -22.94 10.49
N GLU A 159 0.60 -23.99 9.70
CA GLU A 159 -0.43 -25.00 9.94
C GLU A 159 0.18 -26.41 9.85
N LEU A 160 -0.53 -27.40 10.40
CA LEU A 160 -0.14 -28.79 10.25
C LEU A 160 -0.46 -29.23 8.82
N THR A 161 0.50 -29.83 8.13
CA THR A 161 0.30 -30.32 6.75
C THR A 161 -0.86 -31.30 6.67
N SER A 162 -1.04 -32.13 7.71
CA SER A 162 -2.15 -33.08 7.81
C SER A 162 -3.54 -32.43 7.77
N ALA A 163 -3.68 -31.18 8.22
CA ALA A 163 -4.95 -30.45 8.17
C ALA A 163 -5.30 -29.96 6.76
N LEU A 164 -4.31 -29.85 5.87
CA LEU A 164 -4.46 -29.36 4.50
C LEU A 164 -4.70 -30.47 3.47
N LEU A 165 -4.44 -31.73 3.85
CA LEU A 165 -4.61 -32.89 2.97
C LEU A 165 -6.11 -33.17 2.80
N THR A 166 -6.64 -32.82 1.63
CA THR A 166 -8.00 -33.18 1.23
C THR A 166 -7.91 -34.45 0.38
N GLU A 167 -8.54 -35.54 0.83
CA GLU A 167 -8.62 -36.82 0.10
C GLU A 167 -7.25 -37.46 -0.27
N GLY A 168 -6.20 -37.15 0.49
CA GLY A 168 -4.86 -37.75 0.29
C GLY A 168 -4.06 -37.17 -0.88
N GLN A 169 -4.55 -36.12 -1.55
CA GLN A 169 -3.79 -35.40 -2.56
C GLN A 169 -3.02 -34.21 -1.94
N PRO A 170 -1.74 -34.00 -2.31
CA PRO A 170 -0.97 -32.87 -1.82
C PRO A 170 -1.50 -31.56 -2.44
N PRO A 171 -1.81 -30.54 -1.63
CA PRO A 171 -2.34 -29.28 -2.14
C PRO A 171 -1.31 -28.56 -3.02
N CYS A 172 -1.82 -27.92 -4.08
CA CYS A 172 -1.01 -27.04 -4.94
C CYS A 172 -0.65 -25.75 -4.20
N CYS A 173 0.50 -25.17 -4.55
CA CYS A 173 0.88 -23.84 -4.09
C CYS A 173 -0.14 -22.78 -4.55
N SER A 174 -0.53 -21.87 -3.66
CA SER A 174 -1.46 -20.77 -3.94
C SER A 174 -0.85 -19.61 -4.74
N VAL A 175 0.48 -19.59 -4.90
CA VAL A 175 1.18 -18.54 -5.64
C VAL A 175 0.90 -18.66 -7.13
N ARG A 176 0.56 -17.54 -7.78
CA ARG A 176 0.31 -17.48 -9.23
C ARG A 176 1.55 -17.94 -10.00
N GLU A 177 1.33 -18.63 -11.11
CA GLU A 177 2.38 -19.23 -11.94
C GLU A 177 3.26 -20.30 -11.25
N CYS A 178 3.02 -20.61 -9.98
CA CYS A 178 3.68 -21.71 -9.28
C CYS A 178 2.98 -23.03 -9.59
N HIS A 179 3.76 -24.05 -9.95
CA HIS A 179 3.26 -25.40 -10.23
C HIS A 179 3.75 -26.42 -9.19
N ASN A 180 4.34 -25.94 -8.09
CA ASN A 180 4.82 -26.80 -7.02
C ASN A 180 3.67 -27.26 -6.13
N HIS A 181 3.85 -28.42 -5.52
CA HIS A 181 2.96 -28.98 -4.51
C HIS A 181 3.58 -28.87 -3.11
N ILE A 182 2.73 -28.94 -2.11
CA ILE A 182 3.15 -29.04 -0.72
C ILE A 182 3.45 -30.49 -0.41
N MET A 183 4.63 -30.71 0.16
CA MET A 183 5.14 -32.04 0.41
C MET A 183 4.41 -32.66 1.62
N PRO A 184 3.72 -33.80 1.44
CA PRO A 184 2.87 -34.39 2.48
C PRO A 184 3.67 -34.98 3.65
N ASP A 185 4.95 -35.27 3.45
CA ASP A 185 5.89 -35.77 4.46
C ASP A 185 6.38 -34.67 5.41
N TRP A 186 6.17 -33.40 5.08
CA TRP A 186 6.58 -32.30 5.95
C TRP A 186 5.56 -32.11 7.07
N PRO A 187 6.00 -31.92 8.32
CA PRO A 187 5.08 -31.80 9.46
C PRO A 187 4.27 -30.49 9.45
N LEU A 188 4.87 -29.44 8.87
CA LEU A 188 4.32 -28.10 8.83
C LEU A 188 4.19 -27.62 7.39
N ALA A 189 3.19 -26.78 7.16
CA ALA A 189 3.02 -26.00 5.95
C ALA A 189 2.86 -24.52 6.32
N MET A 190 3.26 -23.63 5.42
CA MET A 190 2.95 -22.21 5.55
C MET A 190 1.75 -21.88 4.67
N CYS A 191 0.78 -21.18 5.25
CA CYS A 191 -0.42 -20.72 4.59
C CYS A 191 -0.46 -19.20 4.62
N LYS A 192 -0.68 -18.57 3.47
CA LYS A 192 -0.97 -17.14 3.39
C LYS A 192 -2.39 -16.92 3.90
N LEU A 193 -2.56 -15.97 4.80
CA LEU A 193 -3.88 -15.56 5.28
C LEU A 193 -4.63 -14.81 4.17
N PRO A 194 -5.96 -14.96 4.10
CA PRO A 194 -6.76 -14.17 3.19
C PRO A 194 -6.66 -12.69 3.54
N LEU A 195 -6.53 -11.84 2.53
CA LEU A 195 -6.42 -10.40 2.66
C LEU A 195 -7.51 -9.71 1.84
N GLN A 196 -8.18 -8.75 2.47
CA GLN A 196 -9.15 -7.90 1.79
C GLN A 196 -8.51 -6.55 1.44
N TYR A 197 -8.51 -6.23 0.16
CA TYR A 197 -8.13 -4.91 -0.34
C TYR A 197 -9.38 -4.07 -0.60
N MET A 198 -9.18 -2.76 -0.78
CA MET A 198 -10.28 -1.85 -1.14
C MET A 198 -10.97 -2.22 -2.46
N ASP A 199 -10.22 -2.77 -3.42
CA ASP A 199 -10.67 -3.02 -4.80
C ASP A 199 -10.70 -4.52 -5.17
N SER A 200 -10.16 -5.38 -4.32
CA SER A 200 -9.92 -6.78 -4.62
C SER A 200 -9.77 -7.61 -3.35
N ALA A 201 -9.76 -8.93 -3.47
CA ALA A 201 -9.43 -9.84 -2.39
C ALA A 201 -8.34 -10.82 -2.84
N ASP A 202 -7.57 -11.31 -1.88
CA ASP A 202 -6.63 -12.42 -2.03
C ASP A 202 -7.07 -13.50 -1.06
N ASP A 203 -7.49 -14.64 -1.61
CA ASP A 203 -8.01 -15.76 -0.82
C ASP A 203 -6.91 -16.44 0.02
N GLY A 204 -5.64 -16.10 -0.23
CA GLY A 204 -4.49 -16.69 0.44
C GLY A 204 -4.34 -18.16 0.06
N GLY A 205 -3.99 -18.98 1.04
CA GLY A 205 -3.85 -20.42 0.87
C GLY A 205 -2.41 -20.92 0.96
N PRO A 206 -2.20 -22.22 0.74
CA PRO A 206 -1.03 -22.90 1.23
C PRO A 206 0.14 -22.76 0.23
N MET A 207 1.38 -22.66 0.72
CA MET A 207 2.55 -22.30 -0.08
C MET A 207 3.62 -23.39 -0.06
N CYS A 208 4.24 -23.64 -1.23
CA CYS A 208 5.36 -24.57 -1.33
C CYS A 208 6.63 -23.99 -0.69
N GLY A 209 7.57 -24.88 -0.32
CA GLY A 209 8.84 -24.49 0.32
C GLY A 209 9.65 -23.46 -0.45
N ALA A 210 9.70 -23.53 -1.78
CA ALA A 210 10.41 -22.55 -2.61
C ALA A 210 9.80 -21.14 -2.49
N CYS A 211 8.47 -21.02 -2.59
CA CYS A 211 7.79 -19.74 -2.50
C CYS A 211 7.88 -19.12 -1.10
N VAL A 212 7.93 -19.96 -0.06
CA VAL A 212 8.16 -19.54 1.33
C VAL A 212 9.59 -19.05 1.49
N LEU A 213 10.58 -19.81 1.01
CA LEU A 213 11.99 -19.43 1.04
C LEU A 213 12.24 -18.10 0.32
N GLN A 214 11.60 -17.88 -0.82
CA GLN A 214 11.72 -16.65 -1.59
C GLN A 214 11.17 -15.41 -0.84
N ARG A 215 10.19 -15.58 0.07
CA ARG A 215 9.52 -14.49 0.78
C ARG A 215 10.10 -14.21 2.16
N ILE A 216 10.16 -15.24 3.00
CA ILE A 216 10.57 -15.13 4.41
C ILE A 216 11.96 -15.69 4.68
N GLY A 217 12.68 -16.09 3.63
CA GLY A 217 14.09 -16.47 3.72
C GLY A 217 14.34 -17.72 4.59
N PRO A 218 15.37 -17.72 5.45
CA PRO A 218 15.79 -18.88 6.23
C PRO A 218 14.71 -19.49 7.13
N THR A 219 13.68 -18.73 7.51
CA THR A 219 12.54 -19.21 8.29
C THR A 219 11.79 -20.35 7.58
N ALA A 220 11.91 -20.46 6.26
CA ALA A 220 11.40 -21.60 5.49
C ALA A 220 12.01 -22.95 5.94
N SER A 221 13.18 -22.94 6.58
CA SER A 221 13.83 -24.15 7.10
C SER A 221 13.05 -24.84 8.23
N LEU A 222 12.01 -24.18 8.77
CA LEU A 222 11.05 -24.80 9.67
C LEU A 222 10.16 -25.84 8.96
N LEU A 223 10.05 -25.76 7.64
CA LEU A 223 9.27 -26.70 6.83
C LEU A 223 10.07 -27.95 6.45
N ALA A 224 11.32 -27.75 6.02
CA ALA A 224 12.20 -28.81 5.55
C ALA A 224 13.67 -28.39 5.57
N SER A 225 14.58 -29.33 5.28
CA SER A 225 16.01 -29.02 5.24
C SER A 225 16.33 -28.00 4.13
N PRO A 226 17.33 -27.12 4.33
CA PRO A 226 17.71 -26.12 3.34
C PRO A 226 18.12 -26.71 1.98
N GLU A 227 18.67 -27.93 1.95
CA GLU A 227 19.05 -28.63 0.73
C GLU A 227 17.81 -28.99 -0.09
N LEU A 228 16.75 -29.50 0.55
CA LEU A 228 15.49 -29.85 -0.11
C LEU A 228 14.78 -28.61 -0.65
N LEU A 229 14.78 -27.51 0.10
CA LEU A 229 14.15 -26.27 -0.32
C LEU A 229 14.81 -25.63 -1.55
N LYS A 230 16.14 -25.77 -1.68
CA LYS A 230 16.91 -25.22 -2.80
C LYS A 230 16.74 -25.99 -4.12
N VAL A 231 16.33 -27.25 -4.04
CA VAL A 231 16.11 -28.10 -5.24
C VAL A 231 14.75 -27.80 -5.88
N LEU A 232 13.81 -27.24 -5.13
CA LEU A 232 12.48 -26.92 -5.65
C LEU A 232 12.54 -25.80 -6.70
N PRO A 233 11.77 -25.91 -7.80
CA PRO A 233 11.69 -24.87 -8.82
C PRO A 233 11.27 -23.52 -8.22
N VAL A 234 12.07 -22.49 -8.46
CA VAL A 234 11.73 -21.11 -8.07
C VAL A 234 10.61 -20.60 -8.96
N THR A 235 9.66 -19.89 -8.36
CA THR A 235 8.55 -19.29 -9.11
C THR A 235 8.91 -17.89 -9.56
N GLU A 236 8.74 -17.62 -10.84
CA GLU A 236 8.87 -16.29 -11.42
C GLU A 236 7.49 -15.69 -11.66
N GLU A 237 7.01 -14.89 -10.71
CA GLU A 237 5.70 -14.26 -10.80
C GLU A 237 5.67 -13.18 -11.89
N ARG A 238 4.54 -13.05 -12.57
CA ARG A 238 4.32 -11.94 -13.51
C ARG A 238 3.99 -10.66 -12.74
N LEU A 239 4.85 -9.66 -12.83
CA LEU A 239 4.67 -8.40 -12.11
C LEU A 239 3.62 -7.51 -12.79
N ASN A 240 2.55 -7.19 -12.05
CA ASN A 240 1.60 -6.15 -12.43
C ASN A 240 2.07 -4.81 -11.86
N LEU A 241 3.07 -4.21 -12.52
CA LEU A 241 3.66 -2.95 -12.10
C LEU A 241 2.69 -1.77 -12.34
N PRO A 242 2.71 -0.74 -11.48
CA PRO A 242 2.01 0.51 -11.79
C PRO A 242 2.51 1.10 -13.11
N ILE A 243 1.63 1.76 -13.86
CA ILE A 243 1.87 2.20 -15.25
C ILE A 243 3.19 2.97 -15.40
N ASN A 244 3.49 3.88 -14.47
CA ASN A 244 4.71 4.66 -14.47
C ASN A 244 5.98 3.78 -14.34
N TYR A 245 5.95 2.73 -13.52
CA TYR A 245 7.06 1.79 -13.40
C TYR A 245 7.16 0.86 -14.61
N ALA A 246 6.02 0.41 -15.15
CA ALA A 246 5.99 -0.40 -16.36
C ALA A 246 6.58 0.35 -17.56
N LEU A 247 6.25 1.64 -17.72
CA LEU A 247 6.82 2.51 -18.76
C LEU A 247 8.32 2.72 -18.56
N LEU A 248 8.78 2.95 -17.32
CA LEU A 248 10.20 3.08 -17.02
C LEU A 248 10.97 1.81 -17.40
N MET A 249 10.42 0.63 -17.09
CA MET A 249 11.03 -0.65 -17.43
C MET A 249 11.04 -0.95 -18.93
N ALA A 250 10.13 -0.37 -19.71
CA ALA A 250 10.13 -0.53 -21.17
C ALA A 250 11.16 0.35 -21.89
N LEU A 251 11.80 1.28 -21.17
CA LEU A 251 12.82 2.19 -21.72
C LEU A 251 14.25 1.64 -21.58
N PHE A 252 14.43 0.55 -20.85
CA PHE A 252 15.70 -0.15 -20.62
C PHE A 252 15.60 -1.61 -21.07
#